data_AF-A0A533MJW5-F1
#
_entry.id   AF-A0A533MJW5-F1
#
_cell.length_a   1.000
_cell.length_b   1.000
_cell.length_c   1.000
_cell.angle_alpha   90.00
_cell.angle_beta   90.00
_cell.angle_gamma   90.00
#
_symmetry.space_group_name_H-M   'P 1'
#
loop_
_entity.id
_entity.type
_entity.pdbx_description
1 polymer ?
#
loop_
_entity_poly.entity_id
_entity_poly.type
_entity_poly.pdbx_seq_one_letter_code
_entity_poly.pdbx_strand_id
1 'polypeptide(L)'
;YISSLMEFVFVESLVTNVVAFWAYSRKYLGLGFNLFIIRLILGLSLFLLFIAAMLPILIPVFNTLNAHGTIDPKLIIPGMLWFILVLFVFAIACGIINSFINLSIPLAMYRNIGIITAFSNIFNAFKSDWKQIIVYWVLRFMLSLVIGFVMLIISLVFIFVIIIAAFAFVLILYSILSALGQGIEDVLFWMVMIPFGAIVIAIVLMTFIFIYVPASVFTKYYMLTFLENWYTDVKIPFFNYII
;
A
#
# COMPACT_ATOMS: atom_id res chain seq x y z
N TYR A 1 12.53 4.20 -1.73
CA TYR A 1 12.85 5.63 -1.73
C TYR A 1 11.72 6.47 -2.32
N ILE A 2 11.35 6.26 -3.59
CA ILE A 2 10.30 7.04 -4.28
C ILE A 2 8.98 7.04 -3.50
N SER A 3 8.52 5.88 -3.02
CA SER A 3 7.32 5.78 -2.17
C SER A 3 7.37 6.70 -0.94
N SER A 4 8.49 6.70 -0.20
CA SER A 4 8.68 7.54 0.99
C SER A 4 8.66 9.03 0.65
N LEU A 5 9.25 9.43 -0.48
CA LEU A 5 9.23 10.82 -0.94
C LEU A 5 7.83 11.24 -1.40
N MET A 6 7.13 10.37 -2.12
CA MET A 6 5.78 10.62 -2.63
C MET A 6 4.77 10.86 -1.51
N GLU A 7 4.98 10.31 -0.32
CA GLU A 7 4.11 10.59 0.83
C GLU A 7 4.19 12.04 1.30
N PHE A 8 5.37 12.66 1.28
CA PHE A 8 5.52 14.09 1.59
C PHE A 8 4.90 14.96 0.51
N VAL A 9 5.13 14.61 -0.76
CA VAL A 9 4.54 15.32 -1.92
C VAL A 9 3.01 15.23 -1.88
N PHE A 10 2.47 14.07 -1.51
CA PHE A 10 1.03 13.86 -1.40
C PHE A 10 0.42 14.67 -0.28
N VAL A 11 1.03 14.67 0.92
CA VAL A 11 0.54 15.49 2.05
C VAL A 11 0.57 16.98 1.70
N GLU A 12 1.66 17.49 1.11
CA GLU A 12 1.74 18.90 0.69
C GLU A 12 0.65 19.22 -0.34
N SER A 13 0.47 18.37 -1.36
CA SER A 13 -0.53 18.59 -2.42
C SER A 13 -1.98 18.58 -1.89
N LEU A 14 -2.26 17.75 -0.87
CA LEU A 14 -3.57 17.69 -0.22
C LEU A 14 -3.88 18.93 0.62
N VAL A 15 -2.85 19.53 1.20
CA VAL A 15 -3.01 20.69 2.10
C VAL A 15 -3.02 21.99 1.28
N THR A 16 -2.18 22.10 0.26
CA THR A 16 -2.07 23.31 -0.59
C THR A 16 -3.07 23.33 -1.75
N ASN A 17 -3.73 22.21 -2.07
CA ASN A 17 -4.55 22.00 -3.28
C ASN A 17 -3.81 22.26 -4.60
N VAL A 18 -2.47 22.36 -4.59
CA VAL A 18 -1.65 22.58 -5.77
C VAL A 18 -0.82 21.33 -6.05
N VAL A 19 -0.93 20.80 -7.27
CA VAL A 19 -0.17 19.61 -7.68
C VAL A 19 1.16 20.06 -8.30
N ALA A 20 2.26 19.94 -7.54
CA ALA A 20 3.60 20.30 -8.01
C ALA A 20 4.63 19.21 -7.67
N PHE A 21 4.88 18.29 -8.60
CA PHE A 21 5.79 17.16 -8.38
C PHE A 21 7.25 17.60 -8.14
N TRP A 22 7.82 18.37 -9.07
CA TRP A 22 9.26 18.69 -9.03
C TRP A 22 9.64 19.64 -7.89
N ALA A 23 8.79 20.62 -7.59
CA ALA A 23 9.04 21.58 -6.51
C ALA A 23 9.00 20.89 -5.14
N TYR A 24 7.97 20.10 -4.88
CA TYR A 24 7.81 19.41 -3.59
C TYR A 24 8.80 18.25 -3.42
N SER A 25 9.09 17.52 -4.50
CA SER A 25 10.10 16.46 -4.47
C SER A 25 11.45 17.01 -4.00
N ARG A 26 11.95 18.10 -4.63
CA ARG A 26 13.22 18.74 -4.24
C ARG A 26 13.23 19.23 -2.79
N LYS A 27 12.12 19.81 -2.32
CA LYS A 27 11.97 20.31 -0.94
C LYS A 27 12.08 19.18 0.10
N TYR A 28 11.56 17.99 -0.22
CA TYR A 28 11.47 16.88 0.73
C TYR A 28 12.45 15.73 0.47
N LEU A 29 13.46 15.87 -0.41
CA LEU A 29 14.46 14.81 -0.68
C LEU A 29 15.13 14.29 0.60
N GLY A 30 15.59 15.19 1.49
CA GLY A 30 16.28 14.82 2.73
C GLY A 30 15.38 14.08 3.73
N LEU A 31 14.16 14.58 3.94
CA LEU A 31 13.18 13.92 4.80
C LEU A 31 12.70 12.59 4.21
N GLY A 32 12.44 12.54 2.90
CA GLY A 32 12.09 11.33 2.16
C GLY A 32 13.18 10.25 2.23
N PHE A 33 14.45 10.64 2.16
CA PHE A 33 15.58 9.72 2.32
C PHE A 33 15.67 9.17 3.74
N ASN A 34 15.57 10.03 4.76
CA ASN A 34 15.55 9.59 6.16
C ASN A 34 14.37 8.64 6.43
N LEU A 35 13.18 8.92 5.89
CA LEU A 35 12.02 8.04 6.02
C LEU A 35 12.28 6.68 5.37
N PHE A 36 12.91 6.69 4.19
CA PHE A 36 13.27 5.47 3.48
C PHE A 36 14.24 4.61 4.27
N ILE A 37 15.30 5.20 4.84
CA ILE A 37 16.26 4.46 5.67
C ILE A 37 15.58 3.89 6.92
N ILE A 38 14.74 4.67 7.61
CA ILE A 38 13.98 4.19 8.78
C ILE A 38 13.09 2.99 8.39
N ARG A 39 12.35 3.10 7.29
CA ARG A 39 11.48 2.01 6.81
C ARG A 39 12.28 0.78 6.39
N LEU A 40 13.44 0.98 5.77
CA LEU A 40 14.30 -0.11 5.32
C LEU A 40 14.87 -0.86 6.53
N ILE A 41 15.38 -0.14 7.54
CA ILE A 41 15.90 -0.75 8.77
C ILE A 41 14.78 -1.47 9.53
N LEU A 42 13.61 -0.84 9.70
CA LEU A 42 12.47 -1.45 10.37
C LEU A 42 11.95 -2.67 9.60
N GLY A 43 11.83 -2.57 8.28
CA GLY A 43 11.41 -3.67 7.42
C GLY A 43 12.38 -4.84 7.49
N LEU A 44 13.69 -4.58 7.46
CA LEU A 44 14.70 -5.62 7.58
C LEU A 44 14.71 -6.26 8.98
N SER A 45 14.57 -5.45 10.04
CA SER A 45 14.49 -5.93 11.42
C SER A 45 13.25 -6.82 11.63
N LEU A 46 12.10 -6.41 11.14
CA LEU A 46 10.87 -7.20 11.17
C LEU A 46 11.02 -8.48 10.34
N PHE A 47 11.64 -8.42 9.16
CA PHE A 47 11.89 -9.59 8.33
C PHE A 47 12.80 -10.62 9.03
N LEU A 48 13.86 -10.17 9.71
CA LEU A 48 14.71 -11.04 10.51
C LEU A 48 13.94 -11.68 11.67
N LEU A 49 13.09 -10.91 12.36
CA LEU A 49 12.23 -11.42 13.42
C LEU A 49 11.21 -12.44 12.89
N PHE A 50 10.70 -12.23 11.67
CA PHE A 50 9.78 -13.17 11.01
C PHE A 50 10.46 -14.50 10.73
N ILE A 51 11.68 -14.46 10.18
CA ILE A 51 12.49 -15.67 9.96
C ILE A 51 12.74 -16.38 11.30
N ALA A 52 13.12 -15.63 12.34
CA ALA A 52 13.36 -16.20 13.67
C ALA A 52 12.10 -16.87 14.25
N ALA A 53 10.93 -16.25 14.09
CA ALA A 53 9.64 -16.80 14.51
C ALA A 53 9.20 -18.03 13.70
N MET A 54 9.73 -18.20 12.48
CA MET A 54 9.49 -19.37 11.63
C MET A 54 10.43 -20.56 11.92
N LEU A 55 11.54 -20.35 12.64
CA LEU A 55 12.50 -21.42 12.97
C LEU A 55 11.87 -22.67 13.59
N PRO A 56 10.90 -22.58 14.53
CA PRO A 56 10.27 -23.77 15.12
C PRO A 56 9.58 -24.69 14.11
N ILE A 57 9.12 -24.17 12.95
CA ILE A 57 8.59 -24.98 11.85
C ILE A 57 9.69 -25.36 10.86
N LEU A 58 10.53 -24.40 10.50
CA LEU A 58 11.52 -24.60 9.43
C LEU A 58 12.52 -25.70 9.76
N ILE A 59 12.96 -25.81 11.03
CA ILE A 59 13.92 -26.82 11.48
C ILE A 59 13.37 -28.25 11.31
N PRO A 60 12.20 -28.63 11.87
CA PRO A 60 11.66 -29.98 11.70
C PRO A 60 11.29 -30.29 10.24
N VAL A 61 10.82 -29.30 9.47
CA VAL A 61 10.55 -29.48 8.04
C VAL A 61 11.83 -29.78 7.27
N PHE A 62 12.92 -29.03 7.50
CA PHE A 62 14.21 -29.32 6.87
C PHE A 62 14.77 -30.69 7.26
N ASN A 63 14.66 -31.06 8.53
CA ASN A 63 15.17 -32.34 9.02
C ASN A 63 14.42 -33.52 8.39
N THR A 64 13.08 -33.43 8.27
CA THR A 64 12.27 -34.48 7.65
C THR A 64 12.49 -34.59 6.14
N LEU A 65 12.61 -33.45 5.44
CA LEU A 65 12.98 -33.41 4.03
C LEU A 65 14.34 -34.05 3.76
N ASN A 66 15.35 -33.74 4.58
CA ASN A 66 16.70 -34.31 4.45
C ASN A 66 16.75 -35.82 4.78
N ALA A 67 15.95 -36.27 5.75
CA ALA A 67 15.96 -37.67 6.19
C ALA A 67 15.11 -38.60 5.30
N HIS A 68 13.97 -38.13 4.79
CA HIS A 68 12.96 -38.97 4.15
C HIS A 68 12.60 -38.54 2.72
N GLY A 69 13.20 -37.45 2.21
CA GLY A 69 12.87 -36.88 0.89
C GLY A 69 11.44 -36.33 0.78
N THR A 70 10.68 -36.34 1.87
CA THR A 70 9.26 -35.97 1.93
C THR A 70 8.96 -35.25 3.24
N ILE A 71 7.98 -34.35 3.20
CA ILE A 71 7.51 -33.61 4.39
C ILE A 71 6.56 -34.52 5.16
N ASP A 72 6.78 -34.70 6.48
CA ASP A 72 5.87 -35.47 7.32
C ASP A 72 4.47 -34.82 7.33
N PRO A 73 3.41 -35.52 6.90
CA PRO A 73 2.04 -34.99 6.92
C PRO A 73 1.59 -34.48 8.29
N LYS A 74 2.16 -35.02 9.38
CA LYS A 74 1.85 -34.60 10.76
C LYS A 74 2.32 -33.19 11.08
N LEU A 75 3.32 -32.67 10.37
CA LEU A 75 3.85 -31.31 10.55
C LEU A 75 3.06 -30.25 9.78
N ILE A 76 2.23 -30.65 8.81
CA ILE A 76 1.51 -29.72 7.92
C ILE A 76 0.48 -28.90 8.70
N ILE A 77 -0.40 -29.57 9.46
CA ILE A 77 -1.49 -28.88 10.17
C ILE A 77 -0.94 -27.95 11.27
N PRO A 78 -0.04 -28.39 12.17
CA PRO A 78 0.55 -27.52 13.18
C PRO A 78 1.41 -26.40 12.56
N GLY A 79 2.15 -26.70 11.49
CA GLY A 79 2.95 -25.72 10.77
C GLY A 79 2.09 -24.63 10.13
N MET A 80 0.95 -25.00 9.52
CA MET A 80 0.03 -24.04 8.92
C MET A 80 -0.62 -23.14 9.99
N LEU A 81 -1.05 -23.70 11.12
CA LEU A 81 -1.60 -22.94 12.24
C LEU A 81 -0.59 -21.95 12.83
N TRP A 82 0.66 -22.38 13.02
CA TRP A 82 1.72 -21.50 13.52
C TRP A 82 2.11 -20.42 12.51
N PHE A 83 2.16 -20.75 11.22
CA PHE A 83 2.38 -19.78 10.15
C PHE A 83 1.30 -18.68 10.16
N ILE A 84 0.03 -19.08 10.26
CA ILE A 84 -1.11 -18.15 10.34
C ILE A 84 -0.99 -17.26 11.59
N LEU A 85 -0.64 -17.84 12.75
CA LEU A 85 -0.47 -17.10 13.99
C LEU A 85 0.64 -16.05 13.85
N VAL A 86 1.81 -16.43 13.34
CA VAL A 86 2.94 -15.51 13.17
C VAL A 86 2.59 -14.42 12.17
N LEU A 87 1.96 -14.75 11.04
CA LEU A 87 1.48 -13.76 10.07
C LEU A 87 0.51 -12.77 10.71
N PHE A 88 -0.43 -13.25 11.54
CA PHE A 88 -1.41 -12.41 12.21
C PHE A 88 -0.74 -11.41 13.18
N VAL A 89 0.18 -11.90 14.02
CA VAL A 89 0.96 -11.04 14.94
C VAL A 89 1.78 -10.01 14.17
N PHE A 90 2.43 -10.42 13.08
CA PHE A 90 3.19 -9.52 12.22
C PHE A 90 2.33 -8.47 11.54
N ALA A 91 1.16 -8.86 11.03
CA ALA A 91 0.24 -7.93 10.38
C ALA A 91 -0.21 -6.82 11.36
N ILE A 92 -0.52 -7.18 12.61
CA ILE A 92 -0.86 -6.21 13.66
C ILE A 92 0.33 -5.31 13.97
N ALA A 93 1.51 -5.88 14.21
CA ALA A 93 2.71 -5.11 14.55
C ALA A 93 3.09 -4.12 13.43
N CYS A 94 3.10 -4.58 12.18
CA CYS A 94 3.33 -3.74 11.00
C CYS A 94 2.28 -2.64 10.86
N GLY A 95 1.00 -2.97 11.07
CA GLY A 95 -0.10 -2.00 11.01
C GLY A 95 0.07 -0.88 12.02
N ILE A 96 0.41 -1.22 13.26
CA ILE A 96 0.69 -0.27 14.35
C ILE A 96 1.89 0.62 14.00
N ILE A 97 3.05 0.02 13.69
CA ILE A 97 4.28 0.76 13.37
C ILE A 97 4.03 1.71 12.19
N ASN A 98 3.37 1.22 11.14
CA ASN A 98 3.05 2.04 9.98
C ASN A 98 2.09 3.18 10.33
N SER A 99 1.17 2.99 11.28
CA SER A 99 0.32 4.08 11.77
C SER A 99 1.12 5.18 12.44
N PHE A 100 2.07 4.82 13.32
CA PHE A 100 2.94 5.80 13.98
C PHE A 100 3.81 6.56 12.99
N ILE A 101 4.41 5.85 12.03
CA ILE A 101 5.19 6.48 10.95
C ILE A 101 4.33 7.45 10.15
N ASN A 102 3.10 7.04 9.80
CA ASN A 102 2.18 7.88 9.02
C ASN A 102 1.83 9.20 9.74
N LEU A 103 1.60 9.17 11.06
CA LEU A 103 1.37 10.38 11.86
C LEU A 103 2.63 11.25 11.98
N SER A 104 3.81 10.64 11.93
CA SER A 104 5.10 11.35 12.06
C SER A 104 5.45 12.20 10.84
N ILE A 105 4.93 11.87 9.67
CA ILE A 105 5.21 12.56 8.40
C ILE A 105 4.74 14.02 8.41
N PRO A 106 3.44 14.32 8.59
CA PRO A 106 2.98 15.71 8.67
C PRO A 106 3.62 16.45 9.86
N LEU A 107 3.84 15.78 10.99
CA LEU A 107 4.50 16.39 12.14
C LEU A 107 5.94 16.83 11.82
N ALA A 108 6.73 15.98 11.16
CA ALA A 108 8.09 16.29 10.73
C ALA A 108 8.10 17.46 9.73
N MET A 109 7.12 17.47 8.83
CA MET A 109 6.98 18.46 7.77
C MET A 109 6.62 19.85 8.29
N TYR A 110 5.62 19.98 9.16
CA TYR A 110 5.15 21.29 9.65
C TYR A 110 6.01 21.86 10.77
N ARG A 111 6.68 21.00 11.55
CA ARG A 111 7.59 21.45 12.62
C ARG A 111 9.04 21.57 12.16
N ASN A 112 9.35 21.26 10.90
CA ASN A 112 10.72 21.22 10.37
C ASN A 112 11.68 20.40 11.25
N ILE A 113 11.19 19.30 11.83
CA ILE A 113 11.98 18.38 12.67
C ILE A 113 12.29 17.09 11.92
N GLY A 114 13.34 16.39 12.35
CA GLY A 114 13.66 15.06 11.83
C GLY A 114 12.55 14.04 12.12
N ILE A 115 12.42 13.03 11.27
CA ILE A 115 11.38 11.99 11.37
C ILE A 115 11.51 11.17 12.66
N ILE A 116 12.74 10.92 13.11
CA ILE A 116 13.00 10.21 14.37
C ILE A 116 12.45 11.02 15.55
N THR A 117 12.70 12.33 15.55
CA THR A 117 12.19 13.24 16.58
C THR A 117 10.67 13.34 16.53
N ALA A 118 10.08 13.41 15.33
CA ALA A 118 8.63 13.38 15.15
C ALA A 118 8.01 12.08 15.69
N PHE A 119 8.63 10.94 15.37
CA PHE A 119 8.20 9.63 15.86
C PHE A 119 8.29 9.53 17.39
N SER A 120 9.39 9.98 17.98
CA SER A 120 9.56 10.00 19.43
C SER A 120 8.51 10.88 20.12
N ASN A 121 8.20 12.04 19.55
CA ASN A 121 7.16 12.93 20.08
C ASN A 121 5.78 12.26 20.09
N ILE A 122 5.41 11.61 18.98
CA ILE A 122 4.13 10.88 18.86
C ILE A 122 4.08 9.70 19.82
N PHE A 123 5.18 8.95 19.95
CA PHE A 123 5.25 7.85 20.89
C PHE A 123 5.12 8.31 22.35
N ASN A 124 5.70 9.46 22.69
CA ASN A 124 5.57 10.04 24.03
C ASN A 124 4.16 10.55 24.29
N ALA A 125 3.50 11.21 23.33
CA ALA A 125 2.09 11.60 23.50
C ALA A 125 1.16 10.40 23.55
N PHE A 126 1.46 9.31 22.83
CA PHE A 126 0.70 8.06 22.94
C PHE A 126 0.71 7.50 24.37
N LYS A 127 1.83 7.61 25.10
CA LYS A 127 1.87 7.18 26.50
C LYS A 127 0.94 8.00 27.39
N SER A 128 0.75 9.28 27.08
CA SER A 128 -0.18 10.17 27.79
C SER A 128 -1.63 9.85 27.41
N ASP A 129 -1.93 9.78 26.12
CA ASP A 129 -3.30 9.74 25.59
C ASP A 129 -3.60 8.47 24.77
N TRP A 130 -3.21 7.31 25.29
CA TRP A 130 -3.34 6.02 24.60
C TRP A 130 -4.78 5.72 24.15
N LYS A 131 -5.78 6.19 24.92
CA LYS A 131 -7.21 6.00 24.61
C LYS A 131 -7.60 6.66 23.28
N GLN A 132 -7.11 7.87 23.01
CA GLN A 132 -7.44 8.60 21.79
C GLN A 132 -6.86 7.91 20.56
N ILE A 133 -5.64 7.36 20.66
CA ILE A 133 -5.03 6.61 19.57
C ILE A 133 -5.75 5.29 19.29
N ILE A 134 -6.21 4.58 20.33
CA ILE A 134 -7.01 3.36 20.12
C ILE A 134 -8.32 3.69 19.40
N VAL A 135 -9.02 4.75 19.81
CA VAL A 135 -10.24 5.21 19.12
C VAL A 135 -9.94 5.55 17.66
N TYR A 136 -8.83 6.24 17.39
CA TYR A 136 -8.37 6.51 16.03
C TYR A 136 -8.11 5.23 15.22
N TRP A 137 -7.45 4.22 15.80
CA TRP A 137 -7.20 2.95 15.11
C TRP A 137 -8.50 2.20 14.81
N VAL A 138 -9.45 2.17 15.74
CA VAL A 138 -10.75 1.53 15.53
C VAL A 138 -11.53 2.23 14.42
N LEU A 139 -11.63 3.55 14.45
CA LEU A 139 -12.31 4.34 13.42
C LEU A 139 -11.61 4.22 12.07
N ARG A 140 -10.28 4.27 12.03
CA ARG A 140 -9.49 4.07 10.82
C ARG A 140 -9.71 2.68 10.23
N PHE A 141 -9.76 1.65 11.08
CA PHE A 141 -10.03 0.28 10.66
C PHE A 141 -11.44 0.16 10.07
N MET A 142 -12.46 0.69 10.74
CA MET A 142 -13.84 0.73 10.23
C MET A 142 -13.93 1.48 8.90
N LEU A 143 -13.31 2.65 8.80
CA LEU A 143 -13.26 3.44 7.57
C LEU A 143 -12.58 2.67 6.44
N SER A 144 -11.47 1.99 6.74
CA SER A 144 -10.72 1.19 5.76
C SER A 144 -11.54 -0.03 5.29
N LEU A 145 -12.34 -0.63 6.17
CA LEU A 145 -13.28 -1.69 5.79
C LEU A 145 -14.34 -1.16 4.84
N VAL A 146 -15.03 -0.06 5.19
CA VAL A 146 -16.08 0.52 4.32
C VAL A 146 -15.51 0.90 2.96
N ILE A 147 -14.40 1.63 2.93
CA ILE A 147 -13.72 2.01 1.67
C ILE A 147 -13.29 0.76 0.91
N GLY A 148 -12.71 -0.23 1.59
CA GLY A 148 -12.26 -1.47 0.98
C GLY A 148 -13.39 -2.24 0.30
N PHE A 149 -14.56 -2.36 0.96
CA PHE A 149 -15.73 -3.00 0.39
C PHE A 149 -16.28 -2.25 -0.82
N VAL A 150 -16.41 -0.92 -0.72
CA VAL A 150 -16.89 -0.09 -1.84
C VAL A 150 -15.95 -0.20 -3.04
N MET A 151 -14.63 -0.08 -2.81
CA MET A 151 -13.65 -0.20 -3.89
C MET A 151 -13.58 -1.60 -4.49
N LEU A 152 -13.77 -2.65 -3.69
CA LEU A 152 -13.83 -4.03 -4.18
C LEU A 152 -15.00 -4.19 -5.15
N ILE A 153 -16.19 -3.76 -4.77
CA ILE A 153 -17.40 -3.87 -5.60
C ILE A 153 -17.21 -3.08 -6.90
N ILE A 154 -16.78 -1.83 -6.82
CA ILE A 154 -16.53 -0.97 -7.99
C ILE A 154 -15.50 -1.63 -8.90
N SER A 155 -14.35 -2.03 -8.35
CA SER A 155 -13.27 -2.68 -9.10
C SER A 155 -13.76 -3.94 -9.83
N LEU A 156 -14.53 -4.79 -9.14
CA LEU A 156 -15.06 -6.01 -9.73
C LEU A 156 -15.99 -5.73 -10.91
N VAL A 157 -16.89 -4.75 -10.78
CA VAL A 157 -17.78 -4.34 -11.88
C VAL A 157 -16.98 -3.80 -13.07
N PHE A 158 -16.05 -2.88 -12.84
CA PHE A 158 -15.24 -2.30 -13.91
C PHE A 158 -14.36 -3.34 -14.61
N ILE A 159 -13.68 -4.20 -13.86
CA ILE A 159 -12.86 -5.29 -14.42
C ILE A 159 -13.72 -6.22 -15.26
N PHE A 160 -14.90 -6.59 -14.76
CA PHE A 160 -15.80 -7.47 -15.50
C PHE A 160 -16.23 -6.86 -16.84
N VAL A 161 -16.62 -5.58 -16.85
CA VAL A 161 -16.98 -4.85 -18.07
C VAL A 161 -15.79 -4.76 -19.03
N ILE A 162 -14.59 -4.42 -18.54
CA ILE A 162 -13.39 -4.28 -19.37
C ILE A 162 -12.99 -5.64 -19.97
N ILE A 163 -13.03 -6.72 -19.19
CA ILE A 163 -12.69 -8.07 -19.67
C ILE A 163 -13.67 -8.51 -20.75
N ILE A 164 -14.98 -8.33 -20.55
CA ILE A 164 -15.98 -8.69 -21.57
C ILE A 164 -15.77 -7.90 -22.85
N ALA A 165 -15.58 -6.58 -22.74
CA ALA A 165 -15.34 -5.73 -23.90
C ALA A 165 -14.04 -6.13 -24.62
N ALA A 166 -12.94 -6.28 -23.87
CA ALA A 166 -11.66 -6.71 -24.42
C ALA A 166 -11.76 -8.06 -25.11
N PHE A 167 -12.43 -9.04 -24.49
CA PHE A 167 -12.63 -10.37 -25.06
C PHE A 167 -13.45 -10.32 -26.36
N ALA A 168 -14.53 -9.54 -26.39
CA ALA A 168 -15.31 -9.33 -27.62
C ALA A 168 -14.46 -8.72 -28.74
N PHE A 169 -13.65 -7.70 -28.44
CA PHE A 169 -12.73 -7.10 -29.40
C PHE A 169 -11.66 -8.06 -29.89
N VAL A 170 -11.08 -8.88 -29.00
CA VAL A 170 -10.11 -9.93 -29.39
C VAL A 170 -10.75 -10.91 -30.35
N LEU A 171 -11.97 -11.38 -30.07
CA LEU A 171 -12.69 -12.30 -30.97
C LEU A 171 -12.93 -11.67 -32.34
N ILE A 172 -13.40 -10.43 -32.39
CA ILE A 172 -13.64 -9.71 -33.65
C ILE A 172 -12.33 -9.58 -34.45
N LEU A 173 -11.26 -9.10 -33.82
CA LEU A 173 -9.96 -8.93 -34.47
C LEU A 173 -9.37 -10.27 -34.93
N TYR A 174 -9.51 -11.32 -34.12
CA TYR A 174 -9.10 -12.68 -34.45
C TYR A 174 -9.86 -13.20 -35.69
N SER A 175 -11.17 -13.03 -35.74
CA SER A 175 -11.99 -13.44 -36.88
C SER A 175 -11.61 -12.69 -38.16
N ILE A 176 -11.33 -11.39 -38.08
CA ILE A 176 -10.91 -10.57 -39.22
C ILE A 176 -9.54 -11.04 -39.73
N LEU A 177 -8.55 -11.19 -38.85
CA LEU A 177 -7.20 -11.65 -39.23
C LEU A 177 -7.23 -13.06 -39.83
N SER A 178 -8.00 -13.96 -39.21
CA SER A 178 -8.17 -15.33 -39.71
C SER A 178 -8.83 -15.34 -41.10
N ALA A 179 -9.84 -14.50 -41.36
CA ALA A 179 -10.47 -14.36 -42.66
C ALA A 179 -9.52 -13.81 -43.74
N LEU A 180 -8.50 -13.03 -43.35
CA LEU A 180 -7.42 -12.56 -44.22
C LEU A 180 -6.32 -13.62 -44.44
N GLY A 181 -6.51 -14.84 -43.93
CA GLY A 181 -5.55 -15.94 -44.02
C GLY A 181 -4.42 -15.86 -43.00
N GLN A 182 -4.50 -14.94 -42.04
CA GLN A 182 -3.46 -14.76 -41.03
C GLN A 182 -3.80 -15.50 -39.75
N GLY A 183 -3.02 -16.54 -39.49
CA GLY A 183 -3.14 -17.38 -38.30
C GLY A 183 -2.26 -16.89 -37.14
N ILE A 184 -2.30 -17.63 -36.03
CA ILE A 184 -1.47 -17.36 -34.84
C ILE A 184 0.02 -17.54 -35.15
N GLU A 185 0.36 -18.29 -36.19
CA GLU A 185 1.75 -18.50 -36.65
C GLU A 185 2.29 -17.31 -37.46
N ASP A 186 1.41 -16.42 -37.96
CA ASP A 186 1.82 -15.28 -38.76
C ASP A 186 2.37 -14.14 -37.90
N VAL A 187 3.46 -13.54 -38.35
CA VAL A 187 4.07 -12.39 -37.67
C VAL A 187 3.10 -11.19 -37.65
N LEU A 188 2.33 -11.02 -38.72
CA LEU A 188 1.37 -9.92 -38.86
C LEU A 188 0.21 -10.04 -37.85
N PHE A 189 -0.19 -11.25 -37.45
CA PHE A 189 -1.17 -11.46 -36.37
C PHE A 189 -0.67 -10.84 -35.05
N TRP A 190 0.56 -11.15 -34.65
CA TRP A 190 1.15 -10.62 -33.42
C TRP A 190 1.44 -9.13 -33.49
N MET A 191 1.79 -8.62 -34.68
CA MET A 191 2.02 -7.19 -34.90
C MET A 191 0.78 -6.34 -34.60
N VAL A 192 -0.43 -6.91 -34.73
CA VAL A 192 -1.70 -6.25 -34.39
C VAL A 192 -2.14 -6.58 -32.95
N MET A 193 -2.00 -7.85 -32.52
CA MET A 193 -2.50 -8.30 -31.22
C MET A 193 -1.70 -7.77 -30.03
N ILE A 194 -0.37 -7.66 -30.14
CA ILE A 194 0.49 -7.14 -29.07
C ILE A 194 0.14 -5.68 -28.71
N PRO A 195 0.10 -4.72 -29.66
CA PRO A 195 -0.25 -3.35 -29.31
C PRO A 195 -1.69 -3.24 -28.79
N PHE A 196 -2.62 -4.04 -29.30
CA PHE A 196 -3.97 -4.10 -28.75
C PHE A 196 -3.97 -4.56 -27.28
N GLY A 197 -3.26 -5.65 -26.97
CA GLY A 197 -3.11 -6.13 -25.59
C GLY A 197 -2.47 -5.09 -24.67
N ALA A 198 -1.45 -4.38 -25.15
CA ALA A 198 -0.82 -3.29 -24.40
C ALA A 198 -1.80 -2.14 -24.09
N ILE A 199 -2.67 -1.78 -25.04
CA ILE A 199 -3.72 -0.77 -24.84
C ILE A 199 -4.73 -1.24 -23.79
N VAL A 200 -5.19 -2.51 -23.85
CA VAL A 200 -6.09 -3.06 -22.84
C VAL A 200 -5.47 -3.02 -21.46
N ILE A 201 -4.20 -3.43 -21.33
CA ILE A 201 -3.46 -3.35 -20.06
C ILE A 201 -3.38 -1.90 -19.55
N ALA A 202 -3.07 -0.95 -20.43
CA ALA A 202 -3.00 0.47 -20.07
C ALA A 202 -4.35 1.00 -19.56
N ILE A 203 -5.46 0.64 -20.21
CA ILE A 203 -6.82 1.01 -19.79
C ILE A 203 -7.15 0.41 -18.42
N VAL A 204 -6.80 -0.86 -18.20
CA VAL A 204 -6.98 -1.51 -16.90
C VAL A 204 -6.20 -0.75 -15.82
N LEU A 205 -4.90 -0.51 -16.02
CA LEU A 205 -4.07 0.23 -15.06
C LEU A 205 -4.60 1.63 -14.77
N MET A 206 -5.03 2.37 -15.80
CA MET A 206 -5.61 3.69 -15.64
C MET A 206 -6.89 3.64 -14.80
N THR A 207 -7.77 2.68 -15.08
CA THR A 207 -9.01 2.46 -14.32
C THR A 207 -8.72 2.18 -12.85
N PHE A 208 -7.74 1.32 -12.56
CA PHE A 208 -7.29 1.05 -11.20
C PHE A 208 -6.81 2.33 -10.49
N ILE A 209 -6.02 3.17 -11.15
CA ILE A 209 -5.57 4.45 -10.55
C ILE A 209 -6.78 5.30 -10.14
N PHE A 210 -7.77 5.48 -11.03
CA PHE A 210 -8.95 6.29 -10.72
C PHE A 210 -9.80 5.73 -9.57
N ILE A 211 -9.92 4.41 -9.47
CA ILE A 211 -10.69 3.77 -8.39
C ILE A 211 -9.98 3.93 -7.04
N TYR A 212 -8.66 3.74 -6.98
CA TYR A 212 -7.93 3.69 -5.71
C TYR A 212 -7.41 5.04 -5.20
N VAL A 213 -7.32 6.06 -6.06
CA VAL A 213 -6.89 7.42 -5.64
C VAL A 213 -7.82 8.02 -4.58
N PRO A 214 -9.17 8.04 -4.74
CA PRO A 214 -10.07 8.57 -3.72
C PRO A 214 -9.92 7.90 -2.36
N ALA A 215 -9.76 6.56 -2.32
CA ALA A 215 -9.54 5.81 -1.09
C ALA A 215 -8.30 6.29 -0.31
N SER A 216 -7.21 6.55 -1.04
CA SER A 216 -5.96 7.05 -0.50
C SER A 216 -6.11 8.48 0.05
N VAL A 217 -6.87 9.31 -0.65
CA VAL A 217 -7.17 10.70 -0.26
C VAL A 217 -8.00 10.75 1.02
N PHE A 218 -9.12 10.02 1.09
CA PHE A 218 -9.98 9.99 2.28
C PHE A 218 -9.24 9.55 3.54
N THR A 219 -8.41 8.50 3.43
CA THR A 219 -7.64 7.98 4.56
C THR A 219 -6.59 8.98 5.04
N LYS A 220 -5.94 9.72 4.12
CA LYS A 220 -5.00 10.77 4.49
C LYS A 220 -5.70 11.96 5.14
N TYR A 221 -6.83 12.43 4.62
CA TYR A 221 -7.62 13.49 5.27
C TYR A 221 -8.02 13.11 6.69
N TYR A 222 -8.53 11.90 6.90
CA TYR A 222 -8.89 11.44 8.24
C TYR A 222 -7.70 11.46 9.22
N MET A 223 -6.54 10.98 8.80
CA MET A 223 -5.30 11.03 9.60
C MET A 223 -4.88 12.46 9.94
N LEU A 224 -4.99 13.34 8.95
CA LEU A 224 -4.59 14.73 8.99
C LEU A 224 -5.47 15.54 9.96
N THR A 225 -6.80 15.40 9.87
CA THR A 225 -7.76 15.98 10.81
C THR A 225 -7.60 15.42 12.23
N PHE A 226 -7.33 14.12 12.38
CA PHE A 226 -7.04 13.54 13.69
C PHE A 226 -5.80 14.17 14.31
N LEU A 227 -4.73 14.34 13.53
CA LEU A 227 -3.48 14.90 14.04
C LEU A 227 -3.62 16.34 14.50
N GLU A 228 -4.35 17.18 13.76
CA GLU A 228 -4.62 18.57 14.15
C GLU A 228 -5.39 18.66 15.46
N ASN A 229 -6.44 17.84 15.61
CA ASN A 229 -7.24 17.81 16.84
C ASN A 229 -6.48 17.25 18.04
N TRP A 230 -5.56 16.30 17.81
CA TRP A 230 -4.79 15.67 18.87
C TRP A 230 -3.55 16.48 19.27
N TYR A 231 -2.93 17.18 18.31
CA TYR A 231 -1.77 18.05 18.51
C TYR A 231 -2.09 19.48 18.07
N THR A 232 -2.71 20.24 18.97
CA THR A 232 -3.09 21.64 18.75
C THR A 232 -1.91 22.58 18.44
N ASP A 233 -0.70 22.21 18.83
CA ASP A 233 0.53 22.94 18.51
C ASP A 233 0.93 22.85 17.02
N VAL A 234 0.37 21.89 16.29
CA VAL A 234 0.65 21.68 14.87
C VAL A 234 -0.41 22.40 14.05
N LYS A 235 -0.13 23.64 13.68
CA LYS A 235 -0.95 24.40 12.73
C LYS A 235 -0.75 23.86 11.32
N ILE A 236 -1.47 22.79 10.98
CA ILE A 236 -1.60 22.33 9.60
C ILE A 236 -2.55 23.31 8.92
N PRO A 237 -2.16 23.96 7.82
CA PRO A 237 -3.03 24.89 7.12
C PRO A 237 -4.07 24.10 6.29
N PHE A 238 -4.95 23.34 6.95
CA PHE A 238 -6.16 22.84 6.28
C PHE A 238 -6.94 24.03 5.80
N PHE A 239 -7.16 24.10 4.49
CA PHE A 239 -8.04 25.06 3.83
C PHE A 239 -7.97 26.42 4.54
N ASN A 240 -6.97 27.25 4.20
CA ASN A 240 -6.96 28.68 4.56
C ASN A 240 -8.40 29.11 4.73
N TYR A 241 -8.85 29.38 5.97
CA TYR A 241 -10.25 29.63 6.25
C TYR A 241 -10.72 30.66 5.23
N ILE A 242 -11.45 30.21 4.20
CA ILE A 242 -12.06 31.09 3.23
C ILE A 242 -13.25 31.63 3.99
N ILE A 243 -12.98 32.66 4.78
CA ILE A 243 -13.95 33.64 5.21
C ILE A 243 -14.11 34.62 4.05
#